data_AF-A0A6A5AA85-F1
#
_entry.id   AF-A0A6A5AA85-F1
#
_cell.length_a   1.000
_cell.length_b   1.000
_cell.length_c   1.000
_cell.angle_alpha   90.00
_cell.angle_beta   90.00
_cell.angle_gamma   90.00
#
_symmetry.space_group_name_H-M   'P 1'
#
loop_
_entity.id
_entity.type
_entity.pdbx_description
1 polymer ?
#
loop_
_entity_poly.entity_id
_entity_poly.type
_entity_poly.pdbx_seq_one_letter_code
_entity_poly.pdbx_strand_id
1 'polypeptide(L)'
;MPAIYPLVASFRIMSARAKYENTYPIEEWKVACFTSELTKHFVGDMTGRQRHIVSIGDSHYERQAVQMMPSCLPLTKSKSVKFVDYPSIPDMVRQLKLVSTYLSHLCTHPDHLDLILSREILRGVDI
;
A
#
# COMPACT_ATOMS: atom_id res chain seq x y z
N MET A 1 1.28 19.56 12.18
CA MET A 1 0.53 19.64 10.91
C MET A 1 -0.98 19.58 11.20
N PRO A 2 -1.58 20.59 11.86
CA PRO A 2 -2.98 20.51 12.34
C PRO A 2 -4.01 20.48 11.20
N ALA A 3 -3.70 21.13 10.08
CA ALA A 3 -4.60 21.23 8.93
C ALA A 3 -4.96 19.89 8.28
N ILE A 4 -4.13 18.85 8.42
CA ILE A 4 -4.43 17.51 7.87
C ILE A 4 -5.13 16.60 8.86
N TYR A 5 -5.26 16.99 10.13
CA TYR A 5 -5.84 16.13 11.17
C TYR A 5 -7.26 15.66 10.82
N PRO A 6 -8.19 16.50 10.34
CA PRO A 6 -9.54 16.04 9.99
C PRO A 6 -9.51 14.95 8.91
N LEU A 7 -8.60 15.07 7.93
CA LEU A 7 -8.42 14.08 6.89
C LEU A 7 -7.83 12.79 7.46
N VAL A 8 -6.77 12.87 8.26
CA VAL A 8 -6.12 11.70 8.90
C VAL A 8 -7.10 10.95 9.81
N ALA A 9 -7.94 11.68 10.56
CA ALA A 9 -8.95 11.11 11.44
C ALA A 9 -10.04 10.34 10.68
N SER A 10 -10.22 10.58 9.38
CA SER A 10 -11.18 9.83 8.55
C SER A 10 -10.66 8.46 8.11
N PHE A 11 -9.36 8.17 8.28
CA PHE A 11 -8.76 6.90 7.90
C PHE A 11 -8.71 5.91 9.08
N ARG A 12 -8.81 4.62 8.75
CA ARG A 12 -8.50 3.54 9.70
C ARG A 12 -6.99 3.46 9.88
N ILE A 13 -6.49 3.89 11.05
CA ILE A 13 -5.07 3.85 11.40
C ILE A 13 -4.79 2.61 12.24
N MET A 14 -3.76 1.84 11.87
CA MET A 14 -3.36 0.64 12.58
C MET A 14 -1.85 0.47 12.58
N SER A 15 -1.32 -0.13 13.65
CA SER A 15 0.08 -0.54 13.75
C SER A 15 0.17 -2.07 13.68
N ALA A 16 0.75 -2.59 12.59
CA ALA A 16 0.99 -4.02 12.44
C ALA A 16 1.89 -4.57 13.56
N ARG A 17 2.95 -3.81 13.90
CA ARG A 17 3.85 -4.15 15.00
C ARG A 17 3.10 -4.28 16.33
N ALA A 18 2.40 -3.23 16.75
CA ALA A 18 1.74 -3.22 18.06
C ALA A 18 0.71 -4.34 18.22
N LYS A 19 0.13 -4.81 17.11
CA LYS A 19 -0.87 -5.88 17.10
C LYS A 19 -0.26 -7.29 17.02
N TYR A 20 0.90 -7.46 16.41
CA TYR A 20 1.41 -8.79 16.04
C TYR A 20 2.83 -9.11 16.55
N GLU A 21 3.54 -8.17 17.19
CA GLU A 21 4.93 -8.38 17.63
C GLU A 21 5.14 -9.51 18.63
N ASN A 22 4.12 -9.84 19.43
CA ASN A 22 4.19 -10.93 20.41
C ASN A 22 3.82 -12.30 19.84
N THR A 23 3.31 -12.37 18.61
CA THR A 23 2.72 -13.60 18.05
C THR A 23 3.38 -14.03 16.74
N TYR A 24 3.95 -13.09 15.99
CA TYR A 24 4.55 -13.33 14.69
C TYR A 24 5.97 -12.76 14.61
N PRO A 25 6.83 -13.32 13.76
CA PRO A 25 8.11 -12.69 13.43
C PRO A 25 7.89 -11.40 12.61
N ILE A 26 8.91 -10.53 12.57
CA ILE A 26 8.81 -9.18 12.00
C ILE A 26 8.36 -9.18 10.53
N GLU A 27 8.80 -10.17 9.77
CA GLU A 27 8.50 -10.36 8.35
C GLU A 27 7.00 -10.61 8.11
N GLU A 28 6.30 -11.17 9.10
CA GLU A 28 4.91 -11.60 8.99
C GLU A 28 3.91 -10.58 9.55
N TRP A 29 4.35 -9.56 10.30
CA TRP A 29 3.44 -8.58 10.92
C TRP A 29 2.51 -7.91 9.90
N LYS A 30 3.08 -7.46 8.78
CA LYS A 30 2.30 -6.82 7.70
C LYS A 30 1.39 -7.83 7.00
N VAL A 31 1.86 -9.06 6.77
CA VAL A 31 1.04 -10.13 6.16
C VAL A 31 -0.17 -10.42 7.04
N ALA A 32 0.05 -10.70 8.33
CA ALA A 32 -1.02 -10.98 9.29
C ALA A 32 -2.01 -9.81 9.42
N CYS A 33 -1.49 -8.58 9.42
CA CYS A 33 -2.32 -7.38 9.45
C CYS A 33 -3.19 -7.24 8.19
N PHE A 34 -2.60 -7.33 7.00
CA PHE A 34 -3.34 -7.26 5.73
C PHE A 34 -4.40 -8.36 5.66
N THR A 35 -4.03 -9.62 5.93
CA THR A 35 -4.96 -10.74 5.91
C THR A 35 -6.13 -10.51 6.87
N SER A 36 -5.86 -10.13 8.11
CA SER A 36 -6.91 -9.90 9.11
C SER A 36 -7.86 -8.79 8.70
N GLU A 37 -7.33 -7.69 8.18
CA GLU A 37 -8.10 -6.46 7.95
C GLU A 37 -8.86 -6.50 6.63
N LEU A 38 -8.25 -7.05 5.58
CA LEU A 38 -8.92 -7.26 4.29
C LEU A 38 -9.98 -8.36 4.40
N THR A 39 -9.70 -9.45 5.11
CA THR A 39 -10.73 -10.47 5.36
C THR A 39 -11.92 -9.84 6.08
N LYS A 40 -11.72 -9.12 7.19
CA LYS A 40 -12.83 -8.43 7.88
C LYS A 40 -13.60 -7.46 6.98
N HIS A 41 -12.90 -6.72 6.13
CA HIS A 41 -13.53 -5.73 5.26
C HIS A 41 -14.35 -6.36 4.12
N PHE A 42 -13.92 -7.53 3.65
CA PHE A 42 -14.55 -8.23 2.53
C PHE A 42 -15.46 -9.40 2.95
N VAL A 43 -15.48 -9.77 4.23
CA VAL A 43 -16.41 -10.76 4.79
C VAL A 43 -17.85 -10.26 4.55
N GLY A 44 -18.62 -11.04 3.80
CA GLY A 44 -20.01 -10.73 3.44
C GLY A 44 -20.17 -10.10 2.05
N ASP A 45 -19.12 -9.53 1.46
CA ASP A 45 -19.14 -9.07 0.07
C ASP A 45 -18.67 -10.20 -0.87
N MET A 46 -19.54 -11.23 -0.98
CA MET A 46 -19.36 -12.37 -1.89
C MET A 46 -19.94 -12.09 -3.28
N THR A 47 -20.12 -10.81 -3.66
CA THR A 47 -20.84 -10.41 -4.89
C THR A 47 -20.14 -10.78 -6.20
N GLY A 48 -19.06 -11.58 -6.16
CA GLY A 48 -18.29 -11.97 -7.35
C GLY A 48 -17.56 -10.81 -8.03
N ARG A 49 -17.52 -9.64 -7.40
CA ARG A 49 -16.88 -8.44 -7.96
C ARG A 49 -15.37 -8.51 -7.80
N GLN A 50 -14.68 -8.10 -8.85
CA GLN A 50 -13.24 -7.90 -8.81
C GLN A 50 -12.92 -6.73 -7.87
N ARG A 51 -11.96 -6.94 -6.97
CA ARG A 51 -11.48 -5.96 -5.99
C ARG A 51 -10.08 -5.53 -6.31
N HIS A 52 -9.74 -4.28 -6.03
CA HIS A 52 -8.40 -3.75 -6.20
C HIS A 52 -7.85 -3.33 -4.85
N ILE A 53 -6.69 -3.87 -4.48
CA ILE A 53 -5.95 -3.49 -3.27
C ILE A 53 -4.73 -2.72 -3.72
N VAL A 54 -4.65 -1.46 -3.30
CA VAL A 54 -3.54 -0.57 -3.61
C VAL A 54 -2.76 -0.29 -2.33
N SER A 55 -1.48 -0.67 -2.31
CA SER A 55 -0.55 -0.35 -1.23
C SER A 55 0.53 0.60 -1.73
N ILE A 56 0.78 1.65 -0.96
CA ILE A 56 1.74 2.70 -1.28
C ILE A 56 2.56 2.96 -0.02
N GLY A 57 3.86 2.73 -0.08
CA GLY A 57 4.72 2.86 1.09
C GLY A 57 6.18 2.50 0.78
N ASP A 58 7.04 2.63 1.77
CA ASP A 58 8.49 2.42 1.67
C ASP A 58 8.93 1.01 2.10
N SER A 59 8.15 0.34 2.92
CA SER A 59 8.52 -0.94 3.50
C SER A 59 8.51 -2.10 2.48
N HIS A 60 9.60 -2.87 2.44
CA HIS A 60 9.63 -4.14 1.71
C HIS A 60 8.61 -5.17 2.24
N TYR A 61 8.36 -5.19 3.56
CA TYR A 61 7.36 -6.08 4.17
C TYR A 61 5.94 -5.74 3.73
N GLU A 62 5.66 -4.46 3.47
CA GLU A 62 4.36 -4.05 2.94
C GLU A 62 4.15 -4.52 1.50
N ARG A 63 5.15 -4.34 0.63
CA ARG A 63 5.12 -4.85 -0.75
C ARG A 63 4.86 -6.35 -0.78
N GLN A 64 5.58 -7.13 0.02
CA GLN A 64 5.36 -8.58 0.09
C GLN A 64 3.95 -8.92 0.58
N ALA A 65 3.48 -8.25 1.64
CA ALA A 65 2.16 -8.52 2.20
C ALA A 65 1.02 -8.29 1.20
N VAL A 66 1.02 -7.17 0.47
CA VAL A 66 -0.03 -6.90 -0.53
C VAL A 66 0.03 -7.88 -1.71
N GLN A 67 1.23 -8.32 -2.11
CA GLN A 67 1.41 -9.28 -3.20
C GLN A 67 0.89 -10.67 -2.86
N MET A 68 0.84 -11.05 -1.59
CA MET A 68 0.27 -12.32 -1.15
C MET A 68 -1.27 -12.30 -1.12
N MET A 69 -1.91 -11.14 -1.11
CA MET A 69 -3.36 -11.05 -0.91
C MET A 69 -4.21 -11.78 -1.96
N PRO A 70 -3.84 -11.82 -3.26
CA PRO A 70 -4.60 -12.58 -4.25
C PRO A 70 -4.69 -14.08 -3.98
N SER A 71 -3.71 -14.68 -3.28
CA SER A 71 -3.78 -16.10 -2.90
C SER A 71 -4.69 -16.35 -1.69
N CYS A 72 -4.84 -15.35 -0.82
CA CYS A 72 -5.74 -15.40 0.34
C CYS A 72 -7.18 -15.00 0.00
N LEU A 73 -7.37 -14.12 -1.00
CA LEU A 73 -8.65 -13.49 -1.32
C LEU A 73 -8.92 -13.58 -2.83
N PRO A 74 -9.76 -14.54 -3.29
CA PRO A 74 -10.13 -14.68 -4.70
C PRO A 74 -10.70 -13.39 -5.28
N LEU A 75 -10.56 -13.22 -6.61
CA LEU A 75 -11.05 -12.05 -7.37
C LEU A 75 -10.43 -10.72 -6.93
N THR A 76 -9.20 -10.75 -6.45
CA THR A 76 -8.48 -9.56 -5.98
C THR A 76 -7.27 -9.27 -6.86
N LYS A 77 -7.11 -8.01 -7.26
CA LYS A 77 -5.92 -7.49 -7.92
C LYS A 77 -5.11 -6.67 -6.93
N SER A 78 -3.85 -7.04 -6.78
CA SER A 78 -2.89 -6.37 -5.88
C SER A 78 -2.02 -5.39 -6.66
N LYS A 79 -1.83 -4.20 -6.08
CA LYS A 79 -1.03 -3.13 -6.68
C LYS A 79 -0.12 -2.54 -5.61
N SER A 80 1.19 -2.68 -5.77
CA SER A 80 2.19 -2.09 -4.88
C SER A 80 2.90 -0.92 -5.56
N VAL A 81 3.11 0.15 -4.80
CA VAL A 81 4.11 1.18 -5.10
C VAL A 81 5.08 1.24 -3.93
N LYS A 82 6.29 0.72 -4.13
CA LYS A 82 7.39 0.81 -3.17
C LYS A 82 8.18 2.09 -3.40
N PHE A 83 8.25 2.95 -2.38
CA PHE A 83 9.08 4.16 -2.38
C PHE A 83 10.57 3.82 -2.24
N VAL A 84 11.39 4.76 -2.68
CA VAL A 84 12.84 4.71 -2.55
C VAL A 84 13.22 4.76 -1.08
N ASP A 85 14.12 3.87 -0.67
CA ASP A 85 14.68 3.87 0.68
C ASP A 85 15.57 5.11 0.91
N TYR A 86 15.45 5.71 2.10
CA TYR A 86 16.19 6.91 2.51
C TYR A 86 16.08 8.07 1.50
N PRO A 87 14.86 8.59 1.23
CA PRO A 87 14.68 9.69 0.29
C PRO A 87 15.24 11.00 0.86
N SER A 88 15.80 11.85 -0.01
CA SER A 88 16.00 13.26 0.34
C SER A 88 14.65 13.98 0.39
N ILE A 89 14.58 15.19 0.97
CA ILE A 89 13.35 16.00 0.96
C ILE A 89 12.83 16.21 -0.48
N PRO A 90 13.67 16.59 -1.47
CA PRO A 90 13.25 16.63 -2.86
C PRO A 90 12.69 15.29 -3.37
N ASP A 91 13.32 14.17 -3.04
CA ASP A 91 12.84 12.85 -3.46
C ASP A 91 11.49 12.50 -2.83
N MET A 92 11.21 12.92 -1.60
CA MET A 92 9.89 12.74 -0.99
C MET A 92 8.81 13.48 -1.79
N VAL A 93 9.07 14.74 -2.16
CA VAL A 93 8.12 15.55 -2.95
C VAL A 93 7.90 14.94 -4.33
N ARG A 94 8.97 14.52 -5.02
CA ARG A 94 8.87 13.89 -6.34
C ARG A 94 8.09 12.59 -6.32
N GLN A 95 8.29 11.75 -5.30
CA GLN A 95 7.53 10.51 -5.14
C GLN A 95 6.04 10.77 -4.96
N LEU A 96 5.68 11.71 -4.08
CA LEU A 96 4.28 12.09 -3.87
C LEU A 96 3.65 12.70 -5.13
N LYS A 97 4.40 13.55 -5.86
CA LYS A 97 3.94 14.14 -7.13
C LYS A 97 3.72 13.07 -8.19
N LEU A 98 4.65 12.13 -8.33
CA LEU A 98 4.52 11.01 -9.29
C LEU A 98 3.31 10.14 -8.96
N VAL A 99 3.16 9.73 -7.71
CA VAL A 99 2.05 8.87 -7.28
C VAL A 99 0.71 9.57 -7.47
N SER A 100 0.59 10.83 -7.03
CA SER A 100 -0.65 11.59 -7.18
C SER A 100 -1.04 11.78 -8.65
N THR A 101 -0.07 11.98 -9.54
CA THR A 101 -0.29 12.09 -10.99
C THR A 101 -0.88 10.81 -11.58
N TYR A 102 -0.42 9.64 -11.13
CA TYR A 102 -0.83 8.35 -11.68
C TYR A 102 -1.82 7.57 -10.82
N LEU A 103 -2.29 8.12 -9.69
CA LEU A 103 -3.11 7.39 -8.72
C LEU A 103 -4.40 6.84 -9.34
N SER A 104 -5.05 7.60 -10.22
CA SER A 104 -6.25 7.14 -10.93
C SER A 104 -5.94 5.94 -11.82
N HIS A 105 -4.85 5.99 -12.60
CA HIS A 105 -4.42 4.88 -13.44
C HIS A 105 -4.04 3.65 -12.61
N LEU A 106 -3.35 3.85 -11.48
CA LEU A 106 -3.04 2.80 -10.54
C LEU A 106 -4.33 2.14 -10.04
N CYS A 107 -5.33 2.90 -9.59
CA CYS A 107 -6.58 2.35 -9.09
C CYS A 107 -7.38 1.57 -10.15
N THR A 108 -7.40 2.03 -11.41
CA THR A 108 -8.23 1.42 -12.47
C THR A 108 -7.52 0.35 -13.32
N HIS A 109 -6.20 0.20 -13.19
CA HIS A 109 -5.46 -0.82 -13.97
C HIS A 109 -6.05 -2.23 -13.77
N PRO A 110 -6.31 -3.02 -14.83
CA PRO A 110 -7.03 -4.29 -14.71
C PRO A 110 -6.21 -5.39 -14.04
N ASP A 111 -4.88 -5.30 -14.08
CA ASP A 111 -3.97 -6.34 -13.61
C ASP A 111 -3.29 -6.04 -12.28
N HIS A 112 -2.50 -7.02 -11.83
CA HIS A 112 -1.59 -6.84 -10.72
C HIS A 112 -0.48 -5.87 -11.15
N LEU A 113 -0.09 -4.98 -10.24
CA LEU A 113 1.02 -4.07 -10.47
C LEU A 113 2.01 -4.15 -9.31
N ASP A 114 3.28 -4.10 -9.64
CA ASP A 114 4.34 -4.00 -8.66
C ASP A 114 5.38 -2.99 -9.14
N LEU A 115 5.26 -1.77 -8.64
CA LEU A 115 6.09 -0.65 -9.01
C LEU A 115 7.07 -0.37 -7.89
N ILE A 116 8.36 -0.41 -8.19
CA ILE A 116 9.41 0.01 -7.27
C ILE A 116 10.00 1.29 -7.84
N LEU A 117 9.84 2.40 -7.13
CA LEU A 117 10.39 3.67 -7.56
C LEU A 117 11.91 3.63 -7.43
N SER A 118 12.60 4.16 -8.43
CA SER A 118 14.04 4.31 -8.45
C SER A 118 14.40 5.80 -8.47
N ARG A 119 15.60 6.14 -7.99
CA ARG A 119 16.08 7.54 -8.02
C ARG A 119 16.18 8.09 -9.44
N GLU A 120 16.42 7.23 -10.43
CA GLU A 120 16.47 7.61 -11.83
C GLU A 120 15.11 8.11 -12.32
N ILE A 121 14.03 7.37 -12.03
CA ILE A 121 12.66 7.78 -12.36
C ILE A 121 12.34 9.11 -11.68
N LEU A 122 12.73 9.27 -10.42
CA LEU A 122 12.45 10.49 -9.68
C LEU A 122 13.17 11.70 -10.27
N ARG A 123 14.38 11.58 -10.81
CA ARG A 123 15.09 12.73 -11.43
C ARG A 123 14.32 13.34 -12.61
N GLY A 124 13.48 12.56 -13.28
CA GLY A 124 12.61 13.05 -14.37
C GLY A 124 11.34 13.75 -13.90
N VAL A 125 11.09 13.85 -12.59
CA VAL A 125 9.93 14.53 -12.02
C VAL A 125 10.34 15.92 -11.56
N ASP A 126 9.85 16.94 -12.26
CA ASP A 126 10.03 18.33 -11.85
C ASP A 126 9.35 18.58 -10.50
N ILE A 127 9.94 19.42 -9.64
CA ILE A 127 9.32 19.85 -8.38
C ILE A 127 8.69 21.21 -8.59
#